data_AF-A0A101SHU9-F1
#
_entry.id   AF-A0A101SHU9-F1
#
_cell.length_a   1.000
_cell.length_b   1.000
_cell.length_c   1.000
_cell.angle_alpha   90.00
_cell.angle_beta   90.00
_cell.angle_gamma   90.00
#
_symmetry.space_group_name_H-M   'P 1'
#
loop_
_entity.id
_entity.type
_entity.pdbx_description
1 polymer ?
#
loop_
_entity_poly.entity_id
_entity_poly.type
_entity_poly.pdbx_seq_one_letter_code
_entity_poly.pdbx_strand_id
1 'polypeptide(L)'
;MGTDKSVEWTFARELLVSGLRRLSGLGDVQIWPSRIRGAELVFISLHSGDSTDLVAAPTIVIRAFLERTLAVVPLGEETRYLDIQSATAQLLNET
;
A
#
# COMPACT_ATOMS: atom_id res chain seq x y z
N MET A 1 23.04 21.86 1.55
CA MET A 1 22.06 21.31 0.61
C MET A 1 21.58 20.00 1.19
N GLY A 2 20.33 19.94 1.67
CA GLY A 2 19.77 18.67 2.12
C GLY A 2 19.54 17.81 0.88
N THR A 3 20.11 16.61 0.85
CA THR A 3 19.75 15.62 -0.17
C THR A 3 18.26 15.34 0.00
N ASP A 4 17.48 15.55 -1.05
CA ASP A 4 16.07 15.14 -1.12
C ASP A 4 16.04 13.60 -1.09
N LYS A 5 16.14 13.04 0.12
CA LYS A 5 16.24 11.61 0.35
C LYS A 5 14.82 11.10 0.40
N SER A 6 14.35 10.56 -0.72
CA SER A 6 13.06 9.89 -0.81
C SER A 6 13.01 8.73 0.18
N VAL A 7 11.94 8.68 0.99
CA VAL A 7 11.63 7.54 1.86
C VAL A 7 10.68 6.64 1.10
N GLU A 8 11.07 5.37 0.93
CA GLU A 8 10.26 4.37 0.25
C GLU A 8 9.52 3.50 1.26
N TRP A 9 8.22 3.30 1.02
CA TRP A 9 7.36 2.44 1.83
C TRP A 9 6.76 1.35 0.95
N THR A 10 6.74 0.13 1.48
CA THR A 10 6.05 -1.01 0.86
C THR A 10 4.96 -1.49 1.81
N PHE A 11 3.76 -1.66 1.28
CA PHE A 11 2.62 -2.23 2.01
C PHE A 11 1.68 -2.93 1.02
N ALA A 12 0.77 -3.75 1.54
CA ALA A 12 -0.13 -4.54 0.72
C ALA A 12 -1.06 -3.66 -0.13
N ARG A 13 -1.26 -4.02 -1.39
CA ARG A 13 -2.21 -3.34 -2.29
C ARG A 13 -3.65 -3.47 -1.77
N GLU A 14 -3.98 -4.61 -1.19
CA GLU A 14 -5.27 -4.92 -0.57
C GLU A 14 -5.58 -3.99 0.60
N LEU A 15 -4.54 -3.54 1.31
CA LEU A 15 -4.66 -2.56 2.38
C LEU A 15 -5.13 -1.22 1.82
N LEU A 16 -4.55 -0.78 0.70
CA LEU A 16 -4.95 0.45 0.02
C LEU A 16 -6.39 0.35 -0.53
N VAL A 17 -6.77 -0.79 -1.11
CA VAL A 17 -8.14 -1.06 -1.57
C VAL A 17 -9.15 -0.97 -0.41
N SER A 18 -8.85 -1.58 0.73
CA SER A 18 -9.71 -1.55 1.91
C SER A 18 -9.78 -0.16 2.54
N GLY A 19 -8.63 0.53 2.56
CA GLY A 19 -8.45 1.89 3.04
C GLY A 19 -9.23 2.96 2.27
N LEU A 20 -9.64 2.67 1.03
CA LEU A 20 -10.58 3.54 0.29
C LEU A 20 -12.00 3.51 0.86
N ARG A 21 -12.35 2.53 1.69
CA ARG A 21 -13.74 2.28 2.15
C ARG A 21 -13.91 2.49 3.66
N ARG A 22 -12.89 2.17 4.45
CA ARG A 22 -12.91 2.24 5.91
C ARG A 22 -11.50 2.32 6.47
N LEU A 23 -11.39 2.68 7.75
CA LEU A 23 -10.13 2.51 8.49
C LEU A 23 -9.66 1.06 8.40
N SER A 24 -8.46 0.88 7.85
CA SER A 24 -7.86 -0.40 7.54
C SER A 24 -6.37 -0.36 7.88
N GLY A 25 -5.81 -1.50 8.28
CA GLY A 25 -4.40 -1.62 8.66
C GLY A 25 -4.19 -1.82 10.15
N LEU A 26 -3.05 -2.41 10.49
CA LEU A 26 -2.61 -2.69 11.84
C LEU A 26 -1.08 -2.54 11.88
N GLY A 27 -0.57 -1.97 12.97
CA GLY A 27 0.86 -1.71 13.13
C GLY A 27 1.28 -0.45 12.38
N ASP A 28 2.33 -0.57 11.58
CA ASP A 28 3.06 0.57 11.04
C ASP A 28 2.27 1.36 9.99
N VAL A 29 1.31 0.73 9.30
CA VAL A 29 0.52 1.37 8.23
C VAL A 29 -0.97 1.32 8.54
N GLN A 30 -1.61 2.49 8.55
CA GLN A 30 -3.06 2.63 8.62
C GLN A 30 -3.58 3.53 7.51
N ILE A 31 -4.68 3.14 6.88
CA ILE A 31 -5.28 3.85 5.74
C ILE A 31 -6.77 4.03 5.96
N TRP A 32 -7.29 5.24 5.72
CA TRP A 32 -8.71 5.53 5.86
C TRP A 32 -9.18 6.64 4.91
N PRO A 33 -10.46 6.61 4.49
CA PRO A 33 -11.03 7.69 3.70
C PRO A 33 -11.45 8.85 4.61
N SER A 34 -11.44 10.06 4.07
CA SER A 34 -11.95 11.26 4.73
C SER A 34 -12.52 12.23 3.70
N ARG A 35 -13.40 13.13 4.16
CA ARG A 35 -13.89 14.24 3.35
C ARG A 35 -13.59 15.55 4.06
N ILE A 36 -12.72 16.36 3.48
CA ILE A 36 -12.34 17.67 4.02
C ILE A 36 -12.80 18.74 3.05
N ARG A 37 -13.69 19.63 3.53
CA ARG A 37 -14.24 20.75 2.72
C ARG A 37 -14.79 20.29 1.36
N GLY A 38 -15.45 19.13 1.33
CA GLY A 38 -16.05 18.54 0.12
C GLY A 38 -15.10 17.66 -0.70
N ALA A 39 -13.78 17.78 -0.55
CA ALA A 39 -12.80 16.96 -1.26
C ALA A 39 -12.66 15.57 -0.61
N GLU A 40 -12.70 14.52 -1.43
CA GLU A 40 -12.47 13.14 -0.99
C GLU A 40 -10.99 12.83 -0.95
N LEU A 41 -10.49 12.51 0.24
CA LEU A 41 -9.09 12.20 0.51
C LEU A 41 -8.94 10.80 1.09
N VAL A 42 -7.77 10.22 0.87
CA VAL A 42 -7.29 9.03 1.58
C VAL A 42 -6.12 9.48 2.43
N PHE A 43 -6.20 9.16 3.72
CA PHE A 43 -5.10 9.36 4.65
C PHE A 43 -4.34 8.06 4.83
N ILE A 44 -3.01 8.17 4.89
CA ILE A 44 -2.09 7.05 5.15
C ILE A 44 -1.17 7.48 6.29
N SER A 45 -1.30 6.82 7.44
CA SER A 45 -0.37 6.95 8.57
C SER A 45 0.74 5.92 8.41
N LEU A 46 1.98 6.35 8.59
CA LEU A 46 3.20 5.55 8.46
C LEU A 46 4.01 5.72 9.74
N HIS A 47 4.15 4.67 10.53
CA HIS A 47 4.85 4.70 11.81
C HIS A 47 6.16 3.93 11.69
N SER A 48 7.27 4.55 12.08
CA SER A 48 8.59 3.89 12.13
C SER A 48 9.31 4.30 13.42
N GLY A 49 9.35 3.39 14.39
CA GLY A 49 9.88 3.67 15.73
C GLY A 49 9.17 4.87 16.36
N ASP A 50 9.93 5.91 16.69
CA ASP A 50 9.42 7.14 17.31
C ASP A 50 8.91 8.19 16.30
N SER A 51 8.91 7.85 15.00
CA SER A 51 8.44 8.76 13.94
C SER A 51 7.08 8.34 13.39
N THR A 52 6.27 9.32 13.02
CA THR A 52 4.98 9.10 12.37
C THR A 52 4.76 10.15 11.30
N ASP A 53 4.54 9.68 10.07
CA ASP A 53 4.21 10.51 8.93
C ASP A 53 2.74 10.31 8.53
N LEU A 54 2.07 11.42 8.22
CA LEU A 54 0.69 11.40 7.74
C LEU A 54 0.65 11.96 6.31
N VAL A 55 0.24 11.12 5.37
CA VAL A 55 0.08 11.49 3.96
C VAL A 55 -1.40 11.64 3.64
N ALA A 56 -1.75 12.69 2.90
CA ALA A 56 -3.08 12.90 2.35
C ALA A 56 -3.02 12.89 0.83
N ALA A 57 -3.82 12.03 0.19
CA ALA A 57 -3.89 11.93 -1.27
C ALA A 57 -5.33 12.06 -1.76
N PRO A 58 -5.59 12.66 -2.94
CA PRO A 58 -6.91 12.64 -3.55
C PRO A 58 -7.37 11.21 -3.81
N THR A 59 -8.58 10.87 -3.36
CA THR A 59 -9.15 9.53 -3.51
C THR A 59 -9.18 9.08 -4.96
N ILE A 60 -9.46 10.00 -5.88
CA ILE A 60 -9.52 9.73 -7.32
C ILE A 60 -8.17 9.27 -7.89
N VAL A 61 -7.05 9.79 -7.38
CA VAL A 61 -5.70 9.43 -7.84
C VAL A 61 -5.37 8.01 -7.38
N ILE A 62 -5.62 7.70 -6.11
CA ILE A 62 -5.40 6.36 -5.55
C ILE A 62 -6.30 5.33 -6.24
N ARG A 63 -7.56 5.67 -6.53
CA ARG A 63 -8.49 4.80 -7.26
C ARG A 63 -7.99 4.49 -8.66
N ALA A 64 -7.60 5.50 -9.43
CA ALA A 64 -7.10 5.32 -10.79
C ALA A 64 -5.80 4.49 -10.82
N PHE A 65 -4.93 4.64 -9.81
CA PHE A 65 -3.76 3.78 -9.65
C PHE A 65 -4.17 2.33 -9.41
N LEU A 66 -5.05 2.07 -8.43
CA LEU A 66 -5.53 0.72 -8.11
C LEU A 66 -6.20 0.05 -9.30
N GLU A 67 -7.06 0.75 -10.04
CA GLU A 67 -7.72 0.23 -11.25
C GLU A 67 -6.71 -0.30 -12.27
N ARG A 68 -5.62 0.43 -12.52
CA ARG A 68 -4.56 -0.01 -13.43
C ARG A 68 -3.84 -1.26 -12.91
N THR A 69 -3.50 -1.30 -11.63
CA THR A 69 -2.82 -2.47 -11.05
C THR A 69 -3.72 -3.71 -11.06
N LEU A 70 -5.01 -3.53 -10.80
CA LEU A 70 -6.01 -4.61 -10.74
C LEU A 70 -6.38 -5.14 -12.12
N ALA A 71 -6.27 -4.30 -13.16
CA ALA A 71 -6.40 -4.75 -14.54
C ALA A 71 -5.24 -5.66 -14.99
N VAL A 72 -4.05 -5.49 -14.43
CA VAL A 72 -2.86 -6.31 -14.76
C VAL A 72 -2.83 -7.58 -13.91
N VAL A 73 -3.06 -7.47 -12.61
CA VAL A 73 -3.15 -8.59 -11.67
C VAL A 73 -4.40 -8.40 -10.81
N PRO A 74 -5.51 -9.10 -11.08
CA PRO A 74 -6.70 -9.04 -10.23
C PRO A 74 -6.41 -9.49 -8.80
N LEU A 75 -7.21 -9.02 -7.83
CA LEU A 75 -7.12 -9.50 -6.45
C LEU A 75 -7.38 -11.01 -6.39
N GLY A 76 -6.54 -11.74 -5.69
CA GLY A 76 -6.60 -13.19 -5.55
C GLY A 76 -5.94 -13.96 -6.69
N GLU A 77 -5.49 -13.29 -7.75
CA GLU A 77 -4.74 -13.90 -8.85
C GLU A 77 -3.22 -13.71 -8.74
N GLU A 78 -2.72 -13.09 -7.66
CA GLU A 78 -1.31 -12.77 -7.49
C GLU A 78 -0.40 -14.00 -7.60
N THR A 79 -0.84 -15.16 -7.08
CA THR A 79 -0.09 -16.41 -7.12
C THR A 79 0.16 -16.94 -8.54
N ARG A 80 -0.63 -16.52 -9.54
CA ARG A 80 -0.36 -16.86 -10.95
C ARG A 80 0.91 -16.17 -11.47
N TYR A 81 1.24 -15.02 -10.89
CA TYR A 81 2.36 -14.16 -11.31
C TYR A 81 3.57 -14.27 -10.38
N LEU A 82 3.38 -14.83 -9.19
CA LEU A 82 4.45 -15.12 -8.25
C LEU A 82 4.83 -16.60 -8.38
N ASP A 83 6.07 -16.88 -8.80
CA ASP A 83 6.63 -18.23 -8.69
C ASP A 83 7.04 -18.52 -7.24
N ILE A 84 6.03 -18.62 -6.39
CA ILE A 84 6.19 -18.86 -4.95
C ILE A 84 6.89 -20.21 -4.74
N GLN A 85 6.63 -21.20 -5.60
CA GLN A 85 7.25 -22.51 -5.49
C GLN A 85 8.76 -22.43 -5.67
N SER A 86 9.24 -21.74 -6.71
CA SER A 86 10.68 -21.56 -6.92
C SER A 86 11.34 -20.73 -5.82
N ALA A 87 10.67 -19.69 -5.30
CA ALA A 87 11.17 -18.89 -4.18
C ALA A 87 11.29 -19.72 -2.88
N THR A 88 10.30 -20.56 -2.58
CA THR A 88 10.37 -21.47 -1.41
C THR A 88 11.41 -22.56 -1.58
N ALA A 89 11.59 -23.10 -2.80
CA ALA A 89 12.61 -24.09 -3.09
C ALA A 89 14.03 -23.51 -2.94
N GLN A 90 14.25 -22.24 -3.30
CA GLN A 90 15.53 -21.56 -3.05
C GLN A 90 15.82 -21.43 -1.55
N LEU A 91 14.85 -20.98 -0.75
CA LEU A 91 15.02 -20.85 0.71
C LEU A 91 15.28 -22.19 1.42
N LEU A 92 14.69 -23.28 0.91
CA LEU A 92 14.90 -24.64 1.44
C LEU A 92 16.19 -25.31 0.93
N ASN A 93 16.71 -24.89 -0.24
CA ASN A 93 17.98 -25.35 -0.79
C ASN A 93 19.19 -24.50 -0.37
N GLU A 94 19.02 -23.51 0.50
CA GLU A 94 20.14 -22.78 1.14
C GLU A 94 20.74 -23.54 2.35
N THR A 95 20.77 -24.88 2.29
CA THR A 95 21.51 -25.74 3.25
C THR A 95 22.52 -26.62 2.51
#